data_AF-R6EWD6-F1
#
_entry.id   AF-R6EWD6-F1
#
_cell.length_a   1.000
_cell.length_b   1.000
_cell.length_c   1.000
_cell.angle_alpha   90.00
_cell.angle_beta   90.00
_cell.angle_gamma   90.00
#
_symmetry.space_group_name_H-M   'P 1'
#
loop_
_entity.id
_entity.type
_entity.pdbx_description
1 polymer ?
#
loop_
_entity_poly.entity_id
_entity_poly.type
_entity_poly.pdbx_seq_one_letter_code
_entity_poly.pdbx_strand_id
1 'polypeptide(L)'
;MQDAHYVIYPIKIKVDPGLTGGWKLKSTSPHVTLCKELTELTSLGYWIEEDRGTQAIEGTETGEITVYAFIEENVTNAERDLVLELSPKGIPSATPAKFTIRQLCPSWNTDGLGCERFEDGKYPWGFLWDSSMKITYDMRDAGGHGFWGPLRRWIMKIQIKYYGDKYKDYITYTQYWLQLETVTIDFSKVPNLDVADNPDDGNLNTWELYNFNGISDVTGLMTQLEAWGGKPDKHLAQNPAEYAARLCTMKNKFNKELLETDAAGNKTYRPVLKRENLVWYLPAKNEFSMVVDNEYPLTGDYWTSTASEVVHDNENSYKYLYGSGASLEKRTTLLNVRAVRKRP
;
A
#
# COMPACT_ATOMS: atom_id res chain seq x y z
N MET A 1 -5.31 -12.17 13.97
CA MET A 1 -4.02 -12.70 13.49
C MET A 1 -3.57 -11.83 12.32
N GLN A 2 -2.28 -11.58 12.17
CA GLN A 2 -1.66 -10.73 11.14
C GLN A 2 -0.36 -11.39 10.64
N ASP A 3 0.01 -11.17 9.39
CA ASP A 3 1.28 -11.65 8.84
C ASP A 3 2.47 -10.85 9.40
N ALA A 4 3.68 -11.26 9.04
CA ALA A 4 4.93 -10.74 9.55
C ALA A 4 5.30 -9.34 9.04
N HIS A 5 4.63 -8.80 8.03
CA HIS A 5 5.00 -7.52 7.42
C HIS A 5 4.44 -6.30 8.15
N TYR A 6 4.79 -5.09 7.69
CA TYR A 6 4.24 -3.84 8.21
C TYR A 6 2.74 -3.76 7.91
N VAL A 7 1.94 -3.30 8.87
CA VAL A 7 0.48 -3.19 8.69
C VAL A 7 -0.13 -2.06 9.52
N ILE A 8 -1.16 -1.42 8.97
CA ILE A 8 -2.05 -0.51 9.68
C ILE A 8 -3.31 -1.29 10.01
N TYR A 9 -3.51 -1.60 11.29
CA TYR A 9 -4.61 -2.43 11.77
C TYR A 9 -5.71 -1.57 12.41
N PRO A 10 -6.94 -1.55 11.86
CA PRO A 10 -8.06 -0.82 12.47
C PRO A 10 -8.59 -1.57 13.70
N ILE A 11 -8.82 -0.83 14.79
CA ILE A 11 -9.32 -1.32 16.07
C ILE A 11 -10.60 -0.59 16.41
N LYS A 12 -11.68 -1.34 16.56
CA LYS A 12 -12.93 -0.82 17.08
C LYS A 12 -12.91 -0.87 18.60
N ILE A 13 -13.08 0.28 19.25
CA ILE A 13 -13.27 0.37 20.70
C ILE A 13 -14.68 0.86 20.98
N LYS A 14 -15.29 0.28 22.01
CA LYS A 14 -16.61 0.66 22.49
C LYS A 14 -16.45 1.39 23.83
N VAL A 15 -16.80 2.66 23.84
CA VAL A 15 -16.68 3.54 25.00
C VAL A 15 -18.07 3.80 25.57
N ASP A 16 -18.24 3.55 26.87
CA ASP A 16 -19.49 3.83 27.58
C ASP A 16 -19.80 5.33 27.55
N PRO A 17 -21.00 5.76 27.11
CA PRO A 17 -21.43 7.16 27.17
C PRO A 17 -21.37 7.77 28.58
N GLY A 18 -21.45 6.96 29.63
CA GLY A 18 -21.30 7.39 31.02
C GLY A 18 -19.86 7.65 31.47
N LEU A 19 -18.86 7.35 30.64
CA LEU A 19 -17.44 7.55 30.96
C LEU A 19 -17.02 9.01 30.77
N THR A 20 -17.27 9.85 31.79
CA THR A 20 -17.00 11.29 31.74
C THR A 20 -15.51 11.67 31.74
N GLY A 21 -14.63 10.78 32.25
CA GLY A 21 -13.18 11.02 32.33
C GLY A 21 -12.41 10.72 31.04
N GLY A 22 -13.06 10.11 30.06
CA GLY A 22 -12.42 9.63 28.84
C GLY A 22 -11.69 8.30 29.01
N TRP A 23 -10.94 7.90 27.99
CA TRP A 23 -10.27 6.61 27.88
C TRP A 23 -8.81 6.78 27.46
N LYS A 24 -8.01 5.74 27.74
CA LYS A 24 -6.62 5.62 27.34
C LYS A 24 -6.38 4.25 26.73
N LEU A 25 -5.84 4.21 25.52
CA LEU A 25 -5.35 2.99 24.87
C LEU A 25 -3.83 3.04 24.83
N LYS A 26 -3.16 1.99 25.30
CA LYS A 26 -1.70 1.89 25.34
C LYS A 26 -1.25 0.56 24.74
N SER A 27 -0.21 0.59 23.92
CA SER A 27 0.54 -0.61 23.54
C SER A 27 1.53 -1.02 24.62
N THR A 28 1.62 -2.32 24.91
CA THR A 28 2.69 -2.88 25.76
C THR A 28 3.93 -3.25 24.95
N SER A 29 3.85 -3.24 23.62
CA SER A 29 4.93 -3.60 22.71
C SER A 29 5.57 -2.35 22.08
N PRO A 30 6.91 -2.26 22.00
CA PRO A 30 7.58 -1.17 21.29
C PRO A 30 7.35 -1.18 19.78
N HIS A 31 6.91 -2.31 19.23
CA HIS A 31 6.64 -2.52 17.80
C HIS A 31 5.25 -2.05 17.36
N VAL A 32 4.48 -1.45 18.26
CA VAL A 32 3.15 -0.92 17.95
C VAL A 32 3.03 0.51 18.44
N THR A 33 2.58 1.34 17.51
CA THR A 33 2.19 2.74 17.76
C THR A 33 0.74 2.94 17.34
N LEU A 34 0.10 3.98 17.87
CA LEU A 34 -1.34 4.17 17.82
C LEU A 34 -1.67 5.59 17.32
N CYS A 35 -2.71 5.66 16.49
CA CYS A 35 -3.29 6.90 15.97
C CYS A 35 -4.82 6.88 16.12
N LYS A 36 -5.43 8.05 16.33
CA LYS A 36 -6.89 8.19 16.29
C LYS A 36 -7.41 8.36 14.87
N GLU A 37 -6.63 9.01 14.01
CA GLU A 37 -6.98 9.33 12.63
C GLU A 37 -5.82 8.97 11.70
N LEU A 38 -6.15 8.64 10.46
CA LEU A 38 -5.16 8.41 9.40
C LEU A 38 -4.93 9.71 8.63
N THR A 39 -3.68 9.93 8.25
CA THR A 39 -3.30 10.91 7.21
C THR A 39 -3.79 10.45 5.83
N GLU A 40 -3.75 11.35 4.84
CA GLU A 40 -4.14 11.02 3.46
C GLU A 40 -3.32 9.86 2.88
N LEU A 41 -2.03 9.75 3.21
CA LEU A 41 -1.20 8.65 2.71
C LEU A 41 -1.49 7.33 3.44
N THR A 42 -1.69 7.40 4.76
CA THR A 42 -1.95 6.20 5.56
C THR A 42 -3.36 5.65 5.35
N SER A 43 -4.35 6.48 4.98
CA SER A 43 -5.68 6.03 4.56
C SER A 43 -5.68 5.30 3.22
N LEU A 44 -4.67 5.52 2.38
CA LEU A 44 -4.42 4.77 1.14
C LEU A 44 -3.67 3.44 1.38
N GLY A 45 -3.37 3.12 2.65
CA GLY A 45 -2.71 1.89 3.06
C GLY A 45 -1.18 1.97 3.12
N TYR A 46 -0.56 3.12 2.83
CA TYR A 46 0.89 3.26 2.98
C TYR A 46 1.27 3.31 4.46
N TRP A 47 2.15 2.40 4.91
CA TRP A 47 2.73 2.45 6.25
C TRP A 47 3.83 3.53 6.28
N ILE A 48 3.51 4.74 6.73
CA ILE A 48 4.43 5.90 6.72
C ILE A 48 5.14 6.02 8.06
N GLU A 49 6.47 5.91 8.07
CA GLU A 49 7.31 6.00 9.28
C GLU A 49 7.04 7.28 10.09
N GLU A 50 6.91 8.41 9.41
CA GLU A 50 6.71 9.71 10.06
C GLU A 50 5.30 9.90 10.64
N ASP A 51 4.34 9.02 10.32
CA ASP A 51 2.92 9.14 10.71
C ASP A 51 2.47 8.05 11.69
N ARG A 52 3.37 7.19 12.17
CA ARG A 52 3.03 6.00 12.97
C ARG A 52 2.39 6.29 14.34
N GLY A 53 2.46 7.54 14.81
CA GLY A 53 1.82 7.98 16.04
C GLY A 53 2.63 7.69 17.29
N THR A 54 1.95 7.33 18.39
CA THR A 54 2.55 7.19 19.73
C THR A 54 2.18 5.87 20.39
N GLN A 55 2.94 5.42 21.39
CA GLN A 55 2.63 4.17 22.11
C GLN A 55 1.34 4.22 22.95
N ALA A 56 0.81 5.42 23.19
CA ALA A 56 -0.46 5.61 23.89
C ALA A 56 -1.24 6.77 23.27
N ILE A 57 -2.55 6.61 23.20
CA ILE A 57 -3.51 7.63 22.78
C ILE A 57 -4.63 7.74 23.81
N GLU A 58 -5.24 8.91 23.86
CA GLU A 58 -6.32 9.22 24.80
C GLU A 58 -7.46 9.93 24.06
N GLY A 59 -8.67 9.77 24.59
CA GLY A 59 -9.87 10.33 23.99
C GLY A 59 -10.99 10.54 25.01
N THR A 60 -11.97 11.33 24.60
CA THR A 60 -13.22 11.60 25.35
C THR A 60 -14.46 11.26 24.52
N GLU A 61 -14.25 10.83 23.27
CA GLU A 61 -15.27 10.37 22.36
C GLU A 61 -15.96 9.13 22.95
N THR A 62 -17.29 9.05 22.80
CA THR A 62 -18.12 7.96 23.33
C THR A 62 -18.77 7.16 22.19
N GLY A 63 -19.27 5.96 22.50
CA GLY A 63 -19.87 5.07 21.51
C GLY A 63 -18.85 4.16 20.82
N GLU A 64 -19.13 3.76 19.57
CA GLU A 64 -18.21 2.98 18.75
C GLU A 64 -17.28 3.93 18.00
N ILE A 65 -15.98 3.81 18.26
CA ILE A 65 -14.95 4.60 17.60
C ILE A 65 -13.87 3.67 17.03
N THR A 66 -13.27 4.09 15.91
CA THR A 66 -12.17 3.35 15.28
C THR A 66 -10.86 4.10 15.54
N VAL A 67 -9.87 3.37 16.04
CA VAL A 67 -8.48 3.81 16.16
C VAL A 67 -7.59 2.88 15.34
N TYR A 68 -6.34 3.26 15.11
CA TYR A 68 -5.45 2.52 14.23
C TYR A 68 -4.15 2.15 14.94
N ALA A 69 -3.72 0.90 14.78
CA ALA A 69 -2.42 0.42 15.23
C ALA A 69 -1.46 0.29 14.05
N PHE A 70 -0.34 1.01 14.11
CA PHE A 70 0.78 0.85 13.22
C PHE A 70 1.70 -0.22 13.79
N ILE A 71 1.70 -1.37 13.14
CA ILE A 71 2.44 -2.56 13.56
C ILE A 71 3.68 -2.69 12.67
N GLU A 72 4.85 -2.74 13.29
CA GLU A 72 6.10 -3.04 12.62
C GLU A 72 6.15 -4.52 12.21
N GLU A 73 7.04 -4.86 11.28
CA GLU A 73 7.26 -6.24 10.91
C GLU A 73 7.79 -7.12 12.06
N ASN A 74 7.51 -8.42 12.01
CA ASN A 74 8.06 -9.44 12.90
C ASN A 74 9.11 -10.27 12.15
N VAL A 75 10.37 -9.88 12.25
CA VAL A 75 11.47 -10.54 11.53
C VAL A 75 12.05 -11.76 12.25
N THR A 76 11.44 -12.17 13.36
CA THR A 76 11.98 -13.21 14.24
C THR A 76 11.69 -14.62 13.69
N ASN A 77 12.04 -15.66 14.46
CA ASN A 77 11.72 -17.05 14.13
C ASN A 77 10.44 -17.55 14.82
N ALA A 78 9.67 -16.66 15.45
CA ALA A 78 8.48 -17.04 16.20
C ALA A 78 7.36 -16.01 16.08
N GLU A 79 6.13 -16.48 16.19
CA GLU A 79 4.97 -15.61 16.36
C GLU A 79 5.11 -14.75 17.62
N ARG A 80 4.50 -13.56 17.62
CA ARG A 80 4.46 -12.68 18.78
C ARG A 80 3.05 -12.18 19.08
N ASP A 81 2.79 -11.97 20.36
CA ASP A 81 1.57 -11.34 20.84
C ASP A 81 1.82 -9.85 21.08
N LEU A 82 1.04 -9.01 20.40
CA LEU A 82 1.05 -7.57 20.57
C LEU A 82 -0.18 -7.18 21.40
N VAL A 83 0.04 -6.84 22.67
CA VAL A 83 -1.04 -6.55 23.62
C VAL A 83 -1.28 -5.05 23.70
N LEU A 84 -2.55 -4.68 23.57
CA LEU A 84 -3.07 -3.34 23.80
C LEU A 84 -3.92 -3.34 25.06
N GLU A 85 -3.77 -2.30 25.88
CA GLU A 85 -4.45 -2.11 27.15
C GLU A 85 -5.34 -0.86 27.08
N LEU A 86 -6.65 -1.06 27.20
CA LEU A 86 -7.66 -0.01 27.23
C LEU A 86 -8.14 0.20 28.67
N SER A 87 -8.05 1.43 29.18
CA SER A 87 -8.52 1.77 30.53
C SER A 87 -9.24 3.12 30.58
N PRO A 88 -10.15 3.31 31.55
CA PRO A 88 -10.66 4.62 31.92
C PRO A 88 -9.51 5.59 32.26
N LYS A 89 -9.56 6.80 31.70
CA LYS A 89 -8.57 7.83 32.01
C LYS A 89 -8.76 8.35 33.44
N GLY A 90 -7.65 8.54 34.14
CA GLY A 90 -7.65 9.10 35.50
C GLY A 90 -8.10 8.14 36.61
N ILE A 91 -8.29 6.85 36.30
CA ILE A 91 -8.62 5.80 37.29
C ILE A 91 -7.49 4.75 37.32
N PRO A 92 -6.39 4.98 38.06
CA PRO A 92 -5.23 4.08 38.08
C PRO A 92 -5.54 2.68 38.60
N SER A 93 -6.59 2.53 39.40
CA SER A 93 -7.03 1.25 39.96
C SER A 93 -7.87 0.41 38.99
N ALA A 94 -8.30 0.97 37.86
CA ALA A 94 -9.08 0.24 36.88
C ALA A 94 -8.23 -0.86 36.24
N THR A 95 -8.75 -2.08 36.22
CA THR A 95 -8.12 -3.19 35.49
C THR A 95 -8.26 -2.95 33.98
N PRO A 96 -7.17 -2.83 33.22
CA PRO A 96 -7.26 -2.57 31.79
C PRO A 96 -7.89 -3.76 31.04
N ALA A 97 -8.77 -3.46 30.09
CA ALA A 97 -9.20 -4.44 29.10
C ALA A 97 -8.05 -4.71 28.13
N LYS A 98 -7.80 -5.99 27.83
CA LYS A 98 -6.70 -6.41 26.97
C LYS A 98 -7.21 -6.83 25.59
N PHE A 99 -6.56 -6.33 24.56
CA PHE A 99 -6.75 -6.79 23.19
C PHE A 99 -5.43 -7.28 22.64
N THR A 100 -5.38 -8.53 22.17
CA THR A 100 -4.15 -9.15 21.68
C THR A 100 -4.21 -9.33 20.18
N ILE A 101 -3.22 -8.79 19.48
CA ILE A 101 -2.98 -9.02 18.06
C ILE A 101 -1.87 -10.06 17.94
N ARG A 102 -2.21 -11.26 17.48
CA ARG A 102 -1.22 -12.29 17.11
C ARG A 102 -0.57 -11.91 15.78
N GLN A 103 0.75 -11.78 15.74
CA GLN A 103 1.51 -11.54 14.50
C GLN A 103 2.45 -12.72 14.21
N LEU A 104 2.37 -13.25 12.99
CA LEU A 104 3.21 -14.36 12.54
C LEU A 104 4.65 -13.91 12.30
N CYS A 105 5.55 -14.88 12.10
CA CYS A 105 6.89 -14.64 11.56
C CYS A 105 6.98 -15.19 10.12
N PRO A 106 7.95 -14.76 9.30
CA PRO A 106 8.15 -15.32 7.98
C PRO A 106 8.41 -16.82 8.08
N SER A 107 7.98 -17.57 7.08
CA SER A 107 8.41 -18.97 6.92
C SER A 107 9.81 -18.97 6.35
N TRP A 108 10.80 -19.05 7.23
CA TRP A 108 12.22 -19.04 6.88
C TRP A 108 12.69 -20.39 6.35
N ASN A 109 13.39 -20.36 5.22
CA ASN A 109 14.19 -21.49 4.75
C ASN A 109 15.63 -21.44 5.33
N THR A 110 16.43 -22.46 5.00
CA THR A 110 17.82 -22.59 5.45
C THR A 110 18.77 -21.53 4.88
N ASP A 111 18.44 -20.98 3.72
CA ASP A 111 19.24 -19.98 3.00
C ASP A 111 18.91 -18.54 3.43
N GLY A 112 18.01 -18.37 4.41
CA GLY A 112 17.63 -17.07 4.95
C GLY A 112 16.61 -16.31 4.10
N LEU A 113 15.93 -16.97 3.16
CA LEU A 113 14.74 -16.43 2.49
C LEU A 113 13.51 -16.78 3.33
N GLY A 114 12.70 -15.77 3.64
CA GLY A 114 11.45 -15.92 4.38
C GLY A 114 10.28 -15.52 3.49
N CYS A 115 9.23 -16.34 3.43
CA CYS A 115 8.01 -15.94 2.75
C CYS A 115 6.91 -15.53 3.74
N GLU A 116 6.02 -14.67 3.27
CA GLU A 116 4.77 -14.41 3.97
C GLU A 116 3.92 -15.68 4.03
N ARG A 117 2.94 -15.72 4.93
CA ARG A 117 2.16 -16.93 5.19
C ARG A 117 0.75 -16.85 4.63
N PHE A 118 0.20 -15.65 4.53
CA PHE A 118 -1.12 -15.36 3.98
C PHE A 118 -1.04 -14.67 2.62
N GLU A 119 -2.00 -14.99 1.76
CA GLU A 119 -2.18 -14.37 0.46
C GLU A 119 -3.33 -13.36 0.50
N ASP A 120 -3.13 -12.20 -0.10
CA ASP A 120 -4.14 -11.14 -0.16
C ASP A 120 -5.11 -11.31 -1.35
N GLY A 121 -5.07 -12.45 -2.05
CA GLY A 121 -5.93 -12.77 -3.19
C GLY A 121 -5.15 -13.02 -4.49
N LYS A 122 -5.89 -12.99 -5.61
CA LYS A 122 -5.35 -13.21 -6.96
C LYS A 122 -5.28 -11.91 -7.72
N TYR A 123 -4.16 -11.70 -8.41
CA TYR A 123 -3.84 -10.43 -9.04
C TYR A 123 -3.25 -10.65 -10.43
N PRO A 124 -3.40 -9.68 -11.33
CA PRO A 124 -2.66 -9.67 -12.57
C PRO A 124 -1.20 -9.34 -12.30
N TRP A 125 -0.33 -9.71 -13.23
CA TRP A 125 1.06 -9.32 -13.16
C TRP A 125 1.24 -7.80 -13.34
N GLY A 126 0.40 -7.19 -14.19
CA GLY A 126 0.33 -5.75 -14.46
C GLY A 126 0.88 -5.37 -15.84
N PHE A 127 0.90 -4.06 -16.13
CA PHE A 127 1.60 -3.47 -17.28
C PHE A 127 1.17 -4.01 -18.66
N LEU A 128 -0.08 -4.45 -18.81
CA LEU A 128 -0.67 -4.82 -20.09
C LEU A 128 -2.04 -4.13 -20.21
N TRP A 129 -2.07 -3.03 -20.95
CA TRP A 129 -3.23 -2.15 -21.04
C TRP A 129 -3.64 -1.96 -22.50
N ASP A 130 -4.91 -2.21 -22.79
CA ASP A 130 -5.48 -1.92 -24.10
C ASP A 130 -5.94 -0.46 -24.21
N SER A 131 -6.37 -0.06 -25.41
CA SER A 131 -6.87 1.30 -25.70
C SER A 131 -8.04 1.78 -24.84
N SER A 132 -8.74 0.88 -24.15
CA SER A 132 -9.85 1.21 -23.24
C SER A 132 -9.37 1.62 -21.85
N MET A 133 -8.10 1.39 -21.50
CA MET A 133 -7.47 1.74 -20.22
C MET A 133 -7.13 3.23 -20.13
N LYS A 134 -8.13 4.07 -20.36
CA LYS A 134 -8.08 5.52 -20.26
C LYS A 134 -9.26 5.97 -19.41
N ILE A 135 -9.05 6.80 -18.40
CA ILE A 135 -10.10 7.32 -17.51
C ILE A 135 -10.01 8.83 -17.42
N THR A 136 -11.15 9.51 -17.43
CA THR A 136 -11.23 10.96 -17.25
C THR A 136 -12.10 11.28 -16.05
N TYR A 137 -11.53 12.01 -15.09
CA TYR A 137 -12.21 12.49 -13.91
C TYR A 137 -12.71 13.92 -14.13
N ASP A 138 -13.99 14.14 -13.86
CA ASP A 138 -14.58 15.46 -13.71
C ASP A 138 -14.28 15.99 -12.29
N MET A 139 -13.54 17.09 -12.23
CA MET A 139 -13.03 17.71 -11.01
C MET A 139 -13.73 19.03 -10.67
N ARG A 140 -14.77 19.44 -11.42
CA ARG A 140 -15.42 20.75 -11.24
C ARG A 140 -16.00 20.95 -9.84
N ASP A 141 -16.54 19.89 -9.26
CA ASP A 141 -17.11 19.89 -7.90
C ASP A 141 -16.10 19.46 -6.82
N ALA A 142 -14.89 19.05 -7.21
CA ALA A 142 -13.93 18.45 -6.30
C ALA A 142 -13.29 19.49 -5.36
N GLY A 143 -12.90 19.03 -4.16
CA GLY A 143 -12.40 19.85 -3.06
C GLY A 143 -13.49 20.44 -2.15
N GLY A 144 -14.77 20.32 -2.54
CA GLY A 144 -15.92 20.79 -1.76
C GLY A 144 -16.07 22.32 -1.70
N HIS A 145 -17.21 22.77 -1.13
CA HIS A 145 -17.58 24.19 -1.00
C HIS A 145 -17.56 24.71 0.45
N GLY A 146 -17.14 23.87 1.41
CA GLY A 146 -17.08 24.23 2.82
C GLY A 146 -15.89 25.12 3.17
N PHE A 147 -15.75 25.46 4.45
CA PHE A 147 -14.67 26.31 4.98
C PHE A 147 -13.25 25.86 4.57
N TRP A 148 -13.02 24.54 4.50
CA TRP A 148 -11.74 23.93 4.07
C TRP A 148 -11.58 23.76 2.56
N GLY A 149 -12.59 24.16 1.77
CA GLY A 149 -12.62 23.99 0.32
C GLY A 149 -11.45 24.66 -0.42
N PRO A 150 -11.08 25.91 -0.10
CA PRO A 150 -9.93 26.57 -0.72
C PRO A 150 -8.61 25.84 -0.51
N LEU A 151 -8.37 25.34 0.71
CA LEU A 151 -7.17 24.57 1.03
C LEU A 151 -7.12 23.26 0.24
N ARG A 152 -8.22 22.50 0.22
CA ARG A 152 -8.30 21.24 -0.53
C ARG A 152 -8.04 21.46 -2.01
N ARG A 153 -8.69 22.46 -2.62
CA ARG A 153 -8.49 22.81 -4.04
C ARG A 153 -7.04 23.21 -4.35
N TRP A 154 -6.36 23.87 -3.41
CA TRP A 154 -4.94 24.17 -3.54
C TRP A 154 -4.06 22.92 -3.50
N ILE A 155 -4.26 22.02 -2.52
CA ILE A 155 -3.53 20.73 -2.41
C ILE A 155 -3.70 19.92 -3.70
N MET A 156 -4.95 19.79 -4.16
CA MET A 156 -5.28 19.08 -5.40
C MET A 156 -4.50 19.65 -6.58
N LYS A 157 -4.50 20.97 -6.76
CA LYS A 157 -3.81 21.62 -7.88
C LYS A 157 -2.33 21.28 -7.91
N ILE A 158 -1.67 21.26 -6.75
CA ILE A 158 -0.23 20.97 -6.64
C ILE A 158 0.06 19.54 -7.00
N GLN A 159 -0.68 18.60 -6.42
CA GLN A 159 -0.48 17.18 -6.72
C GLN A 159 -0.75 16.91 -8.20
N ILE A 160 -1.84 17.43 -8.76
CA ILE A 160 -2.16 17.24 -10.19
C ILE A 160 -1.14 17.89 -11.11
N LYS A 161 -0.65 19.08 -10.78
CA LYS A 161 0.43 19.70 -11.54
C LYS A 161 1.70 18.85 -11.48
N TYR A 162 2.08 18.38 -10.29
CA TYR A 162 3.24 17.52 -10.11
C TYR A 162 3.15 16.26 -10.98
N TYR A 163 2.03 15.53 -10.90
CA TYR A 163 1.82 14.30 -11.66
C TYR A 163 1.68 14.55 -13.16
N GLY A 164 0.91 15.56 -13.56
CA GLY A 164 0.70 15.91 -14.96
C GLY A 164 1.97 16.43 -15.65
N ASP A 165 2.82 17.17 -14.94
CA ASP A 165 4.09 17.65 -15.51
C ASP A 165 5.12 16.51 -15.59
N LYS A 166 5.19 15.64 -14.56
CA LYS A 166 6.14 14.52 -14.48
C LYS A 166 5.79 13.35 -15.41
N TYR A 167 4.50 13.07 -15.58
CA TYR A 167 3.97 11.93 -16.36
C TYR A 167 3.09 12.40 -17.53
N LYS A 168 3.46 13.52 -18.14
CA LYS A 168 2.72 14.21 -19.22
C LYS A 168 2.35 13.35 -20.43
N ASP A 169 3.07 12.26 -20.65
CA ASP A 169 2.86 11.38 -21.81
C ASP A 169 1.55 10.60 -21.69
N TYR A 170 1.08 10.37 -20.46
CA TYR A 170 -0.16 9.64 -20.19
C TYR A 170 -1.08 10.30 -19.16
N ILE A 171 -0.69 11.40 -18.53
CA ILE A 171 -1.55 12.22 -17.66
C ILE A 171 -1.73 13.60 -18.27
N THR A 172 -2.98 14.02 -18.44
CA THR A 172 -3.32 15.38 -18.86
C THR A 172 -4.37 15.98 -17.94
N TYR A 173 -4.40 17.30 -17.82
CA TYR A 173 -5.41 18.00 -17.03
C TYR A 173 -5.79 19.32 -17.69
N THR A 174 -7.02 19.77 -17.44
CA THR A 174 -7.52 21.07 -17.93
C THR A 174 -7.87 21.99 -16.76
N GLN A 175 -7.73 23.29 -17.00
CA GLN A 175 -8.06 24.32 -16.02
C GLN A 175 -8.91 25.42 -16.65
N TYR A 176 -9.89 25.92 -15.91
CA TYR A 176 -10.69 27.10 -16.25
C TYR A 176 -10.66 28.06 -15.07
N TRP A 177 -10.29 29.33 -15.32
CA TRP A 177 -10.04 30.33 -14.26
C TRP A 177 -9.19 29.82 -13.10
N LEU A 178 -8.09 29.11 -13.40
CA LEU A 178 -7.17 28.51 -12.43
C LEU A 178 -7.77 27.38 -11.57
N GLN A 179 -9.02 26.98 -11.80
CA GLN A 179 -9.67 25.83 -11.19
C GLN A 179 -9.48 24.59 -12.06
N LEU A 180 -9.14 23.47 -11.43
CA LEU A 180 -9.04 22.17 -12.09
C LEU A 180 -10.43 21.72 -12.59
N GLU A 181 -10.55 21.39 -13.87
CA GLU A 181 -11.80 20.91 -14.46
C GLU A 181 -11.77 19.42 -14.72
N THR A 182 -10.72 18.93 -15.37
CA THR A 182 -10.60 17.51 -15.71
C THR A 182 -9.20 17.00 -15.47
N VAL A 183 -9.10 15.72 -15.15
CA VAL A 183 -7.84 14.96 -15.11
C VAL A 183 -8.06 13.69 -15.92
N THR A 184 -7.23 13.46 -16.94
CA THR A 184 -7.26 12.25 -17.76
C THR A 184 -6.00 11.45 -17.54
N ILE A 185 -6.15 10.15 -17.29
CA ILE A 185 -5.05 9.19 -17.16
C ILE A 185 -5.26 8.12 -18.24
N ASP A 186 -4.30 7.99 -19.17
CA ASP A 186 -4.37 7.17 -20.37
C ASP A 186 -3.29 6.07 -20.32
N PHE A 187 -3.53 5.01 -19.56
CA PHE A 187 -2.56 3.93 -19.34
C PHE A 187 -2.14 3.22 -20.64
N SER A 188 -2.96 3.30 -21.70
CA SER A 188 -2.61 2.76 -23.02
C SER A 188 -1.43 3.46 -23.69
N LYS A 189 -1.03 4.65 -23.19
CA LYS A 189 0.16 5.39 -23.64
C LYS A 189 1.40 5.12 -22.82
N VAL A 190 1.29 4.35 -21.74
CA VAL A 190 2.47 3.93 -20.98
C VAL A 190 3.29 3.01 -21.89
N PRO A 191 4.61 3.25 -22.02
CA PRO A 191 5.44 2.44 -22.91
C PRO A 191 5.45 0.98 -22.47
N ASN A 192 5.75 0.09 -23.43
CA ASN A 192 5.96 -1.32 -23.13
C ASN A 192 7.07 -1.49 -22.11
N LEU A 193 6.90 -2.49 -21.25
CA LEU A 193 7.87 -2.80 -20.20
C LEU A 193 9.20 -3.30 -20.80
N ASP A 194 10.29 -2.70 -20.36
CA ASP A 194 11.68 -3.01 -20.74
C ASP A 194 12.59 -3.29 -19.52
N VAL A 195 11.99 -3.63 -18.39
CA VAL A 195 12.65 -3.89 -17.10
C VAL A 195 12.19 -5.22 -16.48
N ALA A 196 12.77 -5.58 -15.34
CA ALA A 196 12.43 -6.77 -14.55
C ALA A 196 12.74 -8.11 -15.23
N ASP A 197 13.84 -8.18 -15.97
CA ASP A 197 14.29 -9.38 -16.70
C ASP A 197 15.28 -10.24 -15.91
N ASN A 198 15.63 -9.86 -14.66
CA ASN A 198 16.60 -10.62 -13.87
C ASN A 198 15.96 -11.93 -13.35
N PRO A 199 16.50 -13.11 -13.69
CA PRO A 199 15.91 -14.38 -13.27
C PRO A 199 16.14 -14.72 -11.79
N ASP A 200 17.12 -14.06 -11.15
CA ASP A 200 17.63 -14.40 -9.82
C ASP A 200 17.48 -13.28 -8.77
N ASP A 201 17.13 -12.05 -9.19
CA ASP A 201 16.98 -10.91 -8.27
C ASP A 201 15.57 -10.30 -8.32
N GLY A 202 14.67 -10.91 -7.56
CA GLY A 202 13.29 -10.45 -7.45
C GLY A 202 13.18 -9.12 -6.71
N ASN A 203 14.17 -8.77 -5.89
CA ASN A 203 14.18 -7.50 -5.18
C ASN A 203 14.47 -6.34 -6.15
N LEU A 204 15.43 -6.52 -7.06
CA LEU A 204 15.66 -5.60 -8.18
C LEU A 204 14.44 -5.50 -9.10
N ASN A 205 13.91 -6.64 -9.57
CA ASN A 205 12.74 -6.64 -10.45
C ASN A 205 11.54 -5.92 -9.81
N THR A 206 11.25 -6.21 -8.54
CA THR A 206 10.13 -5.56 -7.82
C THR A 206 10.35 -4.05 -7.72
N TRP A 207 11.59 -3.61 -7.47
CA TRP A 207 11.95 -2.20 -7.42
C TRP A 207 11.74 -1.51 -8.77
N GLU A 208 12.17 -2.14 -9.87
CA GLU A 208 11.99 -1.63 -11.22
C GLU A 208 10.53 -1.54 -11.61
N LEU A 209 9.74 -2.59 -11.36
CA LEU A 209 8.30 -2.62 -11.62
C LEU A 209 7.56 -1.54 -10.84
N TYR A 210 7.85 -1.39 -9.54
CA TYR A 210 7.22 -0.38 -8.69
C TYR A 210 7.47 1.05 -9.21
N ASN A 211 8.68 1.32 -9.67
CA ASN A 211 9.09 2.65 -10.15
C ASN A 211 8.81 2.88 -11.65
N PHE A 212 8.39 1.84 -12.38
CA PHE A 212 8.20 1.91 -13.83
C PHE A 212 7.16 2.97 -14.20
N ASN A 213 7.61 4.01 -14.92
CA ASN A 213 6.81 5.13 -15.38
C ASN A 213 5.94 5.79 -14.29
N GLY A 214 6.27 5.64 -13.01
CA GLY A 214 5.49 6.17 -11.89
C GLY A 214 4.10 5.58 -11.71
N ILE A 215 3.81 4.41 -12.28
CA ILE A 215 2.47 3.79 -12.21
C ILE A 215 2.00 3.61 -10.77
N SER A 216 2.90 3.21 -9.87
CA SER A 216 2.55 3.08 -8.45
C SER A 216 2.06 4.40 -7.84
N ASP A 217 2.70 5.53 -8.17
CA ASP A 217 2.28 6.83 -7.66
C ASP A 217 0.91 7.26 -8.24
N VAL A 218 0.69 7.02 -9.53
CA VAL A 218 -0.56 7.39 -10.24
C VAL A 218 -1.76 6.59 -9.75
N THR A 219 -1.53 5.38 -9.28
CA THR A 219 -2.61 4.56 -8.73
C THR A 219 -3.10 5.05 -7.38
N GLY A 220 -2.21 5.57 -6.53
CA GLY A 220 -2.61 6.31 -5.33
C GLY A 220 -3.38 7.59 -5.67
N LEU A 221 -2.96 8.27 -6.74
CA LEU A 221 -3.65 9.47 -7.22
C LEU A 221 -5.10 9.20 -7.63
N MET A 222 -5.39 8.07 -8.30
CA MET A 222 -6.77 7.73 -8.69
C MET A 222 -7.72 7.68 -7.49
N THR A 223 -7.31 7.01 -6.40
CA THR A 223 -8.10 6.95 -5.16
C THR A 223 -8.25 8.33 -4.52
N GLN A 224 -7.20 9.16 -4.56
CA GLN A 224 -7.26 10.54 -4.05
C GLN A 224 -8.22 11.43 -4.86
N LEU A 225 -8.21 11.32 -6.19
CA LEU A 225 -9.11 12.06 -7.07
C LEU A 225 -10.57 11.82 -6.67
N GLU A 226 -10.94 10.56 -6.45
CA GLU A 226 -12.29 10.17 -6.01
C GLU A 226 -12.59 10.64 -4.58
N ALA A 227 -11.63 10.52 -3.65
CA ALA A 227 -11.77 11.01 -2.28
C ALA A 227 -11.97 12.53 -2.21
N TRP A 228 -11.40 13.27 -3.16
CA TRP A 228 -11.62 14.72 -3.29
C TRP A 228 -12.96 15.07 -3.96
N GLY A 229 -13.74 14.08 -4.40
CA GLY A 229 -15.03 14.25 -5.06
C GLY A 229 -14.96 14.27 -6.58
N GLY A 230 -13.85 13.86 -7.17
CA GLY A 230 -13.71 13.64 -8.61
C GLY A 230 -14.62 12.51 -9.09
N LYS A 231 -15.32 12.73 -10.20
CA LYS A 231 -16.27 11.77 -10.76
C LYS A 231 -15.66 11.12 -12.01
N PRO A 232 -15.35 9.82 -12.00
CA PRO A 232 -14.83 9.16 -13.19
C PRO A 232 -15.92 9.05 -14.27
N ASP A 233 -15.51 9.18 -15.53
CA ASP A 233 -16.39 9.00 -16.70
C ASP A 233 -16.81 7.54 -16.92
N LYS A 234 -16.01 6.59 -16.40
CA LYS A 234 -16.28 5.15 -16.40
C LYS A 234 -15.49 4.41 -15.33
N HIS A 235 -15.87 3.16 -15.07
CA HIS A 235 -15.04 2.21 -14.37
C HIS A 235 -14.10 1.49 -15.34
N LEU A 236 -12.83 1.36 -14.99
CA LEU A 236 -11.89 0.54 -15.74
C LEU A 236 -12.17 -0.94 -15.50
N ALA A 237 -12.01 -1.77 -16.53
CA ALA A 237 -12.20 -3.21 -16.43
C ALA A 237 -11.19 -3.88 -15.47
N GLN A 238 -10.02 -3.26 -15.31
CA GLN A 238 -8.98 -3.66 -14.38
C GLN A 238 -8.51 -2.44 -13.60
N ASN A 239 -8.25 -2.61 -12.30
CA ASN A 239 -7.62 -1.58 -11.49
C ASN A 239 -6.10 -1.54 -11.78
N PRO A 240 -5.54 -0.45 -12.32
CA PRO A 240 -4.10 -0.35 -12.57
C PRO A 240 -3.27 -0.34 -11.27
N ALA A 241 -3.90 -0.13 -10.11
CA ALA A 241 -3.29 -0.22 -8.78
C ALA A 241 -3.05 -1.66 -8.30
N GLU A 242 -3.70 -2.61 -8.94
CA GLU A 242 -3.72 -4.01 -8.55
C GLU A 242 -2.78 -4.77 -9.48
N TYR A 243 -1.51 -4.84 -9.09
CA TYR A 243 -0.51 -5.66 -9.77
C TYR A 243 0.44 -6.29 -8.76
N ALA A 244 0.95 -7.48 -9.12
CA ALA A 244 1.66 -8.36 -8.19
C ALA A 244 2.80 -7.67 -7.43
N ALA A 245 3.69 -6.95 -8.12
CA ALA A 245 4.83 -6.29 -7.49
C ALA A 245 4.41 -5.19 -6.49
N ARG A 246 3.35 -4.42 -6.78
CA ARG A 246 2.88 -3.37 -5.86
C ARG A 246 2.41 -3.95 -4.54
N LEU A 247 1.71 -5.07 -4.55
CA LEU A 247 1.22 -5.69 -3.32
C LEU A 247 2.37 -6.07 -2.40
N CYS A 248 3.44 -6.63 -2.97
CA CYS A 248 4.66 -6.90 -2.21
C CYS A 248 5.30 -5.60 -1.69
N THR A 249 5.32 -4.53 -2.48
CA THR A 249 5.86 -3.24 -2.01
C THR A 249 5.05 -2.63 -0.87
N MET A 250 3.72 -2.74 -0.88
CA MET A 250 2.84 -2.18 0.16
C MET A 250 3.01 -2.83 1.54
N LYS A 251 3.71 -3.97 1.61
CA LYS A 251 4.09 -4.67 2.85
C LYS A 251 5.31 -4.04 3.54
N ASN A 252 5.94 -3.06 2.91
CA ASN A 252 7.13 -2.38 3.43
C ASN A 252 6.78 -1.08 4.13
N LYS A 253 7.78 -0.57 4.85
CA LYS A 253 7.78 0.79 5.37
C LYS A 253 8.01 1.81 4.25
N PHE A 254 7.20 2.86 4.26
CA PHE A 254 7.34 4.03 3.41
C PHE A 254 7.76 5.25 4.24
N ASN A 255 8.27 6.25 3.55
CA ASN A 255 8.46 7.59 4.06
C ASN A 255 7.53 8.55 3.32
N LYS A 256 7.42 9.78 3.83
CA LYS A 256 6.75 10.86 3.09
C LYS A 256 7.76 11.91 2.61
N GLU A 257 7.56 12.40 1.40
CA GLU A 257 8.32 13.53 0.84
C GLU A 257 7.40 14.74 0.68
N LEU A 258 7.88 15.90 1.11
CA LEU A 258 7.19 17.16 0.96
C LEU A 258 7.23 17.60 -0.51
N LEU A 259 6.05 17.80 -1.11
CA LEU A 259 5.92 18.37 -2.45
C LEU A 259 5.97 19.90 -2.39
N GLU A 260 5.17 20.51 -1.53
CA GLU A 260 5.06 21.97 -1.42
C GLU A 260 4.48 22.39 -0.08
N THR A 261 4.69 23.66 0.30
CA THR A 261 4.06 24.32 1.44
C THR A 261 3.35 25.59 0.98
N ASP A 262 2.09 25.80 1.35
CA ASP A 262 1.37 27.03 1.00
C ASP A 262 1.83 28.23 1.82
N ALA A 263 1.36 29.42 1.44
CA ALA A 263 1.59 30.66 2.19
C ALA A 263 1.01 30.64 3.62
N ALA A 264 0.09 29.73 3.94
CA ALA A 264 -0.50 29.53 5.27
C ALA A 264 0.21 28.45 6.10
N GLY A 265 1.27 27.82 5.56
CA GLY A 265 2.04 26.77 6.23
C GLY A 265 1.50 25.34 6.06
N ASN A 266 0.45 25.12 5.27
CA ASN A 266 -0.08 23.79 4.97
C ASN A 266 0.86 23.04 4.02
N LYS A 267 1.04 21.74 4.28
CA LYS A 267 2.03 20.91 3.61
C LYS A 267 1.36 19.79 2.83
N THR A 268 1.87 19.55 1.62
CA THR A 268 1.41 18.48 0.74
C THR A 268 2.51 17.43 0.60
N TYR A 269 2.16 16.14 0.71
CA TYR A 269 3.13 15.06 0.73
C TYR A 269 2.82 13.98 -0.31
N ARG A 270 3.85 13.22 -0.70
CA ARG A 270 3.72 11.96 -1.45
C ARG A 270 4.40 10.79 -0.71
N PRO A 271 3.94 9.55 -0.90
CA PRO A 271 4.61 8.39 -0.34
C PRO A 271 5.89 8.10 -1.12
N VAL A 272 6.94 7.64 -0.44
CA VAL A 272 8.23 7.27 -1.02
C VAL A 272 8.69 5.95 -0.41
N LEU A 273 8.85 4.94 -1.26
CA LEU A 273 9.57 3.73 -0.90
C LEU A 273 11.06 4.00 -1.12
N LYS A 274 11.84 4.06 -0.03
CA LYS A 274 13.30 4.13 -0.16
C LYS A 274 13.87 2.76 -0.53
N ARG A 275 14.99 2.71 -1.24
CA ARG A 275 15.58 1.46 -1.74
C ARG A 275 15.87 0.48 -0.62
N GLU A 276 16.38 0.98 0.50
CA GLU A 276 16.69 0.23 1.72
C GLU A 276 15.47 -0.28 2.47
N ASN A 277 14.29 0.29 2.22
CA ASN A 277 13.05 -0.15 2.85
C ASN A 277 12.35 -1.26 2.06
N LEU A 278 12.72 -1.54 0.80
CA LEU A 278 12.18 -2.65 0.03
C LEU A 278 12.80 -3.97 0.51
N VAL A 279 12.25 -4.52 1.59
CA VAL A 279 12.67 -5.79 2.20
C VAL A 279 11.71 -6.94 1.88
N TRP A 280 10.43 -6.63 1.70
CA TRP A 280 9.40 -7.53 1.17
C TRP A 280 9.22 -7.28 -0.33
N TYR A 281 9.40 -8.31 -1.14
CA TYR A 281 9.42 -8.21 -2.60
C TYR A 281 8.82 -9.45 -3.27
N LEU A 282 8.50 -9.34 -4.55
CA LEU A 282 8.02 -10.45 -5.36
C LEU A 282 9.24 -11.26 -5.84
N PRO A 283 9.38 -12.55 -5.46
CA PRO A 283 10.53 -13.37 -5.84
C PRO A 283 10.67 -13.49 -7.36
N ALA A 284 11.91 -13.51 -7.85
CA ALA A 284 12.20 -13.82 -9.25
C ALA A 284 11.95 -15.31 -9.53
N LYS A 285 11.90 -15.68 -10.81
CA LYS A 285 11.53 -17.05 -11.22
C LYS A 285 12.43 -18.13 -10.63
N ASN A 286 13.74 -17.88 -10.48
CA ASN A 286 14.66 -18.83 -9.89
C ASN A 286 14.69 -18.74 -8.35
N GLU A 287 14.31 -17.60 -7.77
CA GLU A 287 14.12 -17.49 -6.32
C GLU A 287 12.88 -18.26 -5.84
N PHE A 288 11.85 -18.38 -6.69
CA PHE A 288 10.58 -18.96 -6.27
C PHE A 288 10.70 -20.42 -5.81
N SER A 289 11.62 -21.20 -6.37
CA SER A 289 11.85 -22.58 -5.90
C SER A 289 12.32 -22.69 -4.45
N MET A 290 12.81 -21.59 -3.86
CA MET A 290 13.23 -21.52 -2.46
C MET A 290 12.08 -21.12 -1.51
N VAL A 291 10.91 -20.76 -2.05
CA VAL A 291 9.73 -20.34 -1.29
C VAL A 291 9.02 -21.56 -0.74
N VAL A 292 9.10 -21.76 0.57
CA VAL A 292 8.54 -22.92 1.26
C VAL A 292 7.85 -22.47 2.54
N ASP A 293 6.63 -22.94 2.75
CA ASP A 293 5.93 -22.90 4.03
C ASP A 293 5.24 -24.24 4.25
N ASN A 294 5.57 -24.92 5.35
CA ASN A 294 4.99 -26.23 5.69
C ASN A 294 3.65 -26.11 6.40
N GLU A 295 3.38 -24.98 7.05
CA GLU A 295 2.14 -24.71 7.77
C GLU A 295 1.09 -24.08 6.86
N TYR A 296 1.53 -23.20 5.94
CA TYR A 296 0.69 -22.52 4.94
C TYR A 296 1.22 -22.77 3.52
N PRO A 297 1.12 -24.02 3.02
CA PRO A 297 1.74 -24.42 1.78
C PRO A 297 1.22 -23.66 0.56
N LEU A 298 2.08 -23.57 -0.45
CA LEU A 298 1.73 -23.00 -1.75
C LEU A 298 0.67 -23.86 -2.45
N THR A 299 -0.37 -23.23 -2.96
CA THR A 299 -1.47 -23.91 -3.67
C THR A 299 -1.80 -23.19 -4.98
N GLY A 300 -1.48 -23.83 -6.11
CA GLY A 300 -1.76 -23.30 -7.45
C GLY A 300 -0.61 -22.49 -8.05
N ASP A 301 -0.95 -21.62 -9.00
CA ASP A 301 -0.03 -20.81 -9.77
C ASP A 301 0.25 -19.46 -9.08
N TYR A 302 1.52 -19.06 -9.07
CA TYR A 302 1.99 -17.83 -8.47
C TYR A 302 2.69 -16.94 -9.49
N TRP A 303 2.51 -15.63 -9.38
CA TRP A 303 3.35 -14.70 -10.12
C TRP A 303 4.77 -14.68 -9.58
N THR A 304 5.74 -14.62 -10.49
CA THR A 304 7.13 -14.23 -10.20
C THR A 304 7.33 -12.77 -10.64
N SER A 305 8.40 -12.12 -10.20
CA SER A 305 8.71 -10.76 -10.65
C SER A 305 9.40 -10.69 -12.02
N THR A 306 9.80 -11.82 -12.59
CA THR A 306 10.55 -11.87 -13.85
C THR A 306 9.61 -11.70 -15.05
N ALA A 307 9.84 -10.64 -15.84
CA ALA A 307 9.22 -10.41 -17.14
C ALA A 307 9.66 -11.49 -18.15
N SER A 308 8.94 -11.60 -19.28
CA SER A 308 9.35 -12.54 -20.33
C SER A 308 10.74 -12.19 -20.86
N GLU A 309 11.61 -13.19 -20.92
CA GLU A 309 12.94 -13.09 -21.54
C GLU A 309 12.88 -13.34 -23.06
N VAL A 310 11.69 -13.66 -23.59
CA VAL A 310 11.49 -13.89 -25.02
C VAL A 310 11.48 -12.54 -25.72
N VAL A 311 12.36 -12.38 -26.71
CA VAL A 311 12.49 -11.14 -27.48
C VAL A 311 11.13 -10.73 -28.07
N HIS A 312 10.71 -9.49 -27.80
CA HIS A 312 9.44 -8.89 -28.22
C HIS A 312 8.16 -9.45 -27.56
N ASP A 313 8.27 -10.30 -26.53
CA ASP A 313 7.12 -10.73 -25.74
C ASP A 313 6.76 -9.71 -24.65
N ASN A 314 5.85 -8.81 -24.99
CA ASN A 314 5.34 -7.79 -24.07
C ASN A 314 4.02 -8.19 -23.38
N GLU A 315 3.50 -9.39 -23.66
CA GLU A 315 2.19 -9.83 -23.16
C GLU A 315 2.30 -10.79 -21.98
N ASN A 316 3.42 -11.49 -21.84
CA ASN A 316 3.59 -12.53 -20.83
C ASN A 316 4.66 -12.18 -19.79
N SER A 317 4.56 -12.87 -18.66
CA SER A 317 5.56 -12.87 -17.59
C SER A 317 5.66 -14.27 -17.00
N TYR A 318 6.73 -14.54 -16.23
CA TYR A 318 6.89 -15.84 -15.63
C TYR A 318 5.95 -16.03 -14.43
N LYS A 319 5.19 -17.12 -14.46
CA LYS A 319 4.53 -17.72 -13.30
C LYS A 319 5.33 -18.91 -12.79
N TYR A 320 5.07 -19.31 -11.55
CA TYR A 320 5.64 -20.49 -10.91
C TYR A 320 4.51 -21.41 -10.41
N LEU A 321 4.65 -22.71 -10.70
CA LEU A 321 3.79 -23.75 -10.16
C LEU A 321 4.63 -24.72 -9.33
N TYR A 322 4.25 -24.93 -8.08
CA TYR A 322 4.96 -25.83 -7.18
C TYR A 322 5.09 -27.24 -7.78
N GLY A 323 6.31 -27.79 -7.78
CA GLY A 323 6.64 -29.08 -8.37
C GLY A 323 6.74 -29.11 -9.90
N SER A 324 6.32 -28.06 -10.62
CA SER A 324 6.40 -27.96 -12.09
C SER A 324 7.39 -26.90 -12.57
N GLY A 325 7.69 -25.88 -11.76
CA GLY A 325 8.67 -24.84 -12.08
C GLY A 325 8.06 -23.61 -12.78
N ALA A 326 8.94 -22.82 -13.40
CA ALA A 326 8.56 -21.56 -14.04
C ALA A 326 8.05 -21.77 -15.48
N SER A 327 7.02 -21.01 -15.87
CA SER A 327 6.44 -21.00 -17.21
C SER A 327 5.88 -19.61 -17.54
N LEU A 328 5.70 -19.29 -18.83
CA LEU A 328 5.08 -18.02 -19.23
C LEU A 328 3.56 -18.08 -19.10
N GLU A 329 2.98 -16.95 -18.73
CA GLU A 329 1.53 -16.75 -18.63
C GLU A 329 1.19 -15.30 -18.98
N LYS A 330 0.00 -15.07 -19.51
CA LYS A 330 -0.43 -13.73 -19.91
C LYS A 330 -0.56 -12.82 -18.68
N ARG A 331 -0.01 -11.60 -18.75
CA ARG A 331 0.06 -10.65 -17.62
C ARG A 331 -1.30 -10.24 -17.04
N THR A 332 -2.38 -10.39 -17.80
CA THR A 332 -3.76 -10.12 -17.34
C THR A 332 -4.37 -11.27 -16.53
N THR A 333 -3.74 -12.44 -16.49
CA THR A 333 -4.25 -13.60 -15.74
C THR A 333 -4.16 -13.34 -14.23
N LEU A 334 -5.22 -13.67 -13.49
CA LEU A 334 -5.26 -13.51 -12.04
C LEU A 334 -4.64 -14.72 -11.34
N LEU A 335 -3.44 -14.57 -10.79
CA LEU A 335 -2.68 -15.61 -10.07
C LEU A 335 -2.39 -15.19 -8.63
N ASN A 336 -2.00 -16.16 -7.80
CA ASN A 336 -1.62 -15.88 -6.42
C ASN A 336 -0.31 -15.06 -6.38
N VAL A 337 -0.11 -14.32 -5.29
CA VAL A 337 1.09 -13.54 -5.04
C VAL A 337 1.63 -13.93 -3.68
N ARG A 338 2.95 -14.16 -3.59
CA ARG A 338 3.61 -14.46 -2.33
C ARG A 338 4.87 -13.62 -2.19
N ALA A 339 4.84 -12.66 -1.29
CA ALA A 339 5.99 -11.83 -0.96
C ALA A 339 7.05 -12.63 -0.20
N VAL A 340 8.31 -12.34 -0.51
CA VAL A 340 9.47 -12.89 0.18
C VAL A 340 10.34 -11.77 0.73
N ARG A 341 11.23 -12.13 1.64
CA ARG A 341 12.28 -11.26 2.16
C ARG A 341 13.53 -12.04 2.45
N LYS A 342 14.66 -11.34 2.52
CA LYS A 342 15.89 -11.88 3.09
C LYS A 342 15.96 -11.58 4.60
N ARG A 343 16.69 -12.40 5.35
CA ARG A 343 17.01 -12.11 6.76
C ARG A 343 17.76 -10.77 6.88
N PRO A 344 17.49 -9.98 7.94
CA PRO A 344 18.24 -8.75 8.23
C PRO A 344 19.73 -8.96 8.46
#